data_AF-A0AAU4I2R1-F1
#
_entry.id   AF-A0AAU4I2R1-F1
#
_cell.length_a   1.000
_cell.length_b   1.000
_cell.length_c   1.000
_cell.angle_alpha   90.00
_cell.angle_beta   90.00
_cell.angle_gamma   90.00
#
_symmetry.space_group_name_H-M   'P 1'
#
loop_
_entity.id
_entity.type
_entity.pdbx_description
1 polymer ?
#
loop_
_entity_poly.entity_id
_entity_poly.type
_entity_poly.pdbx_seq_one_letter_code
_entity_poly.pdbx_strand_id
1 'polypeptide(L)'
;MASPDRELLSRTARNAVRALMSTLALGAIGEYWENEHFTRILDVSPGEGGVRKQLFDSYAASVDWTDEDHVARALRVFESLLRRLDREGRKNGGDGLPAHTVAELREAFARDGCRLDDELRLHTARVARLTIHVDARRHRVSTPSWRGSAGSGPNTPTTPSVPPSSSSRPPPSSYSSNGSFR
;
A
#
# COMPACT_ATOMS: atom_id res chain seq x y z
N MET A 1 24.87 32.01 -16.42
CA MET A 1 23.42 31.81 -16.57
C MET A 1 23.13 30.40 -16.07
N ALA A 2 22.61 30.27 -14.84
CA ALA A 2 22.28 28.97 -14.26
C ALA A 2 21.20 28.32 -15.14
N SER A 3 21.44 27.09 -15.58
CA SER A 3 20.38 26.27 -16.18
C SER A 3 19.22 26.25 -15.20
N PRO A 4 17.96 26.47 -15.62
CA PRO A 4 16.84 26.26 -14.72
C PRO A 4 16.95 24.82 -14.24
N ASP A 5 17.19 24.62 -12.95
CA ASP A 5 17.24 23.29 -12.34
C ASP A 5 15.97 22.58 -12.73
N ARG A 6 16.12 21.61 -13.64
CA ARG A 6 14.99 20.96 -14.28
C ARG A 6 14.36 20.06 -13.23
N GLU A 7 13.12 20.35 -12.84
CA GLU A 7 12.34 19.47 -11.96
C GLU A 7 12.52 18.01 -12.44
N LEU A 8 12.96 17.15 -11.52
CA LEU A 8 13.19 15.73 -11.79
C LEU A 8 11.87 14.98 -11.98
N LEU A 9 10.78 15.54 -11.46
CA LEU A 9 9.43 15.02 -11.63
C LEU A 9 8.46 16.13 -12.05
N SER A 10 7.83 15.94 -13.21
CA SER A 10 6.94 16.94 -13.80
C SER A 10 5.68 17.15 -12.96
N ARG A 11 5.06 18.32 -13.13
CA ARG A 11 3.71 18.58 -12.60
C ARG A 11 2.67 17.59 -13.14
N THR A 12 2.83 17.10 -14.37
CA THR A 12 1.91 16.14 -14.99
C THR A 12 1.88 14.83 -14.22
N ALA A 13 3.05 14.25 -13.89
CA ALA A 13 3.14 13.03 -13.09
C ALA A 13 2.54 13.21 -11.69
N ARG A 14 2.85 14.33 -11.03
CA ARG A 14 2.28 14.68 -9.72
C ARG A 14 0.75 14.81 -9.77
N ASN A 15 0.23 15.44 -10.81
CA ASN A 15 -1.20 15.64 -11.00
C ASN A 15 -1.94 14.32 -11.30
N ALA A 16 -1.32 13.39 -12.01
CA ALA A 16 -1.89 12.07 -12.26
C ALA A 16 -2.10 11.30 -10.93
N VAL A 17 -1.13 11.33 -10.02
CA VAL A 17 -1.28 10.75 -8.67
C VAL A 17 -2.32 11.51 -7.85
N ARG A 18 -2.25 12.85 -7.87
CA ARG A 18 -3.19 13.75 -7.19
C ARG A 18 -4.65 13.44 -7.56
N ALA A 19 -4.93 13.15 -8.83
CA ALA A 19 -6.28 12.87 -9.31
C ALA A 19 -6.93 11.70 -8.56
N LEU A 20 -6.12 10.75 -8.09
CA LEU A 20 -6.55 9.53 -7.40
C LEU A 20 -6.81 9.72 -5.90
N MET A 21 -6.41 10.86 -5.31
CA MET A 21 -6.52 11.07 -3.86
C MET A 21 -7.97 11.05 -3.34
N SER A 22 -8.97 11.28 -4.19
CA SER A 22 -10.38 11.34 -3.81
C SER A 22 -10.89 10.05 -3.14
N THR A 23 -10.29 8.90 -3.46
CA THR A 23 -10.75 7.58 -3.02
C THR A 23 -10.04 7.07 -1.76
N LEU A 24 -8.99 7.75 -1.28
CA LEU A 24 -8.26 7.37 -0.08
C LEU A 24 -8.86 7.94 1.21
N ALA A 25 -8.57 7.31 2.34
CA ALA A 25 -8.85 7.93 3.64
C ALA A 25 -7.93 9.14 3.84
N LEU A 26 -8.46 10.25 4.37
CA LEU A 26 -7.70 11.49 4.56
C LEU A 26 -6.46 11.28 5.45
N GLY A 27 -6.61 10.53 6.55
CA GLY A 27 -5.50 10.23 7.46
C GLY A 27 -4.38 9.41 6.81
N ALA A 28 -4.72 8.49 5.89
CA ALA A 28 -3.71 7.69 5.21
C ALA A 28 -2.81 8.55 4.31
N ILE A 29 -3.35 9.61 3.70
CA ILE A 29 -2.56 10.52 2.88
C ILE A 29 -1.47 11.17 3.74
N GLY A 30 -1.83 11.76 4.88
CA GLY A 30 -0.87 12.37 5.79
C GLY A 30 0.16 11.39 6.33
N GLU A 31 -0.28 10.22 6.78
CA GLU A 31 0.59 9.17 7.34
C GLU A 31 1.72 8.76 6.38
N TYR A 32 1.42 8.55 5.09
CA TYR A 32 2.46 8.15 4.13
C TYR A 32 3.49 9.25 3.87
N TRP A 33 3.07 10.52 3.83
CA TRP A 33 4.00 11.64 3.68
C TRP A 33 4.88 11.82 4.93
N GLU A 34 4.30 11.73 6.12
CA GLU A 34 5.02 11.89 7.38
C GLU A 34 6.00 10.75 7.65
N ASN A 35 5.68 9.52 7.21
CA ASN A 35 6.59 8.38 7.29
C ASN A 35 7.88 8.57 6.47
N GLU A 36 7.85 9.39 5.42
CA GLU A 36 9.02 9.77 4.63
C GLU A 36 9.61 11.13 5.06
N HIS A 37 9.21 11.60 6.25
CA HIS A 37 9.67 12.83 6.89
C HIS A 37 9.31 14.12 6.16
N PHE A 38 8.23 14.12 5.38
CA PHE A 38 7.68 15.36 4.83
C PHE A 38 6.79 16.06 5.85
N THR A 39 6.88 17.38 5.88
CA THR A 39 6.05 18.23 6.73
C THR A 39 4.98 18.91 5.88
N ARG A 40 3.79 19.06 6.47
CA ARG A 40 2.70 19.75 5.81
C ARG A 40 2.95 21.25 5.81
N ILE A 41 2.86 21.90 4.64
CA ILE A 41 2.82 23.37 4.56
C ILE A 41 1.38 23.84 4.75
N LEU A 42 1.11 24.61 5.80
CA LEU A 42 -0.24 25.08 6.13
C LEU A 42 -0.68 26.29 5.29
N ASP A 43 0.27 27.09 4.80
CA ASP A 43 0.03 28.34 4.08
C ASP A 43 -0.05 28.17 2.56
N VAL A 44 -0.34 26.97 2.07
CA VAL A 44 -0.56 26.75 0.64
C VAL A 44 -1.93 27.28 0.26
N SER A 45 -1.97 28.18 -0.73
CA SER A 45 -3.22 28.69 -1.29
C SER A 45 -4.14 27.51 -1.64
N PRO A 46 -5.42 27.51 -1.18
CA PRO A 46 -6.32 26.39 -1.42
C PRO A 46 -6.39 26.06 -2.91
N GLY A 47 -5.82 24.92 -3.28
CA GLY A 47 -5.87 24.42 -4.65
C GLY A 47 -7.27 23.96 -5.02
N GLU A 48 -7.51 23.81 -6.32
CA GLU A 48 -8.76 23.22 -6.82
C GLU A 48 -8.86 21.73 -6.44
N GLY A 49 -9.96 21.35 -5.80
CA GLY A 49 -10.25 19.98 -5.40
C GLY A 49 -10.72 19.85 -3.94
N GLY A 50 -11.24 18.67 -3.59
CA GLY A 50 -11.69 18.36 -2.22
C GLY A 50 -10.52 18.25 -1.21
N VAL A 51 -10.86 18.19 0.07
CA VAL A 51 -9.91 18.22 1.22
C VAL A 51 -8.72 17.26 1.07
N ARG A 52 -8.92 16.07 0.51
CA ARG A 52 -7.84 15.07 0.28
C ARG A 52 -6.80 15.53 -0.73
N LYS A 53 -7.27 16.15 -1.81
CA LYS A 53 -6.42 16.74 -2.84
C LYS A 53 -5.65 17.92 -2.23
N GLN A 54 -6.32 18.81 -1.50
CA GLN A 54 -5.63 19.91 -0.83
C GLN A 54 -4.57 19.42 0.18
N LEU A 55 -4.86 18.35 0.93
CA LEU A 55 -3.88 17.74 1.83
C LEU A 55 -2.66 17.24 1.05
N PHE A 56 -2.86 16.53 -0.06
CA PHE A 56 -1.76 16.11 -0.93
C PHE A 56 -0.92 17.30 -1.42
N ASP A 57 -1.55 18.39 -1.88
CA ASP A 57 -0.81 19.58 -2.32
C ASP A 57 0.03 20.19 -1.20
N SER A 58 -0.52 20.24 0.02
CA SER A 58 0.19 20.84 1.15
C SER A 58 1.46 20.09 1.53
N TYR A 59 1.52 18.76 1.34
CA TYR A 59 2.79 18.02 1.48
C TYR A 59 3.64 18.13 0.23
N ALA A 60 3.06 18.03 -0.98
CA ALA A 60 3.79 18.13 -2.24
C ALA A 60 4.51 19.49 -2.41
N ALA A 61 4.00 20.55 -1.78
CA ALA A 61 4.63 21.86 -1.72
C ALA A 61 5.90 21.90 -0.85
N SER A 62 6.07 20.97 0.10
CA SER A 62 7.28 20.83 0.93
C SER A 62 8.42 20.10 0.24
N VAL A 63 8.13 19.44 -0.89
CA VAL A 63 9.09 18.63 -1.62
C VAL A 63 9.92 19.55 -2.53
N ASP A 64 11.24 19.46 -2.40
CA ASP A 64 12.15 19.96 -3.41
C ASP A 64 12.17 18.97 -4.58
N TRP A 65 11.61 19.38 -5.71
CA TRP A 65 11.50 18.54 -6.91
C TRP A 65 12.77 18.55 -7.78
N THR A 66 13.77 19.32 -7.38
CA THR A 66 15.09 19.37 -8.03
C THR A 66 16.13 18.53 -7.29
N ASP A 67 15.88 18.24 -6.01
CA ASP A 67 16.71 17.38 -5.17
C ASP A 67 16.38 15.89 -5.33
N GLU A 68 17.39 15.08 -5.61
CA GLU A 68 17.22 13.65 -5.89
C GLU A 68 16.72 12.85 -4.67
N ASP A 69 17.15 13.22 -3.46
CA ASP A 69 16.77 12.52 -2.22
C ASP A 69 15.33 12.86 -1.79
N HIS A 70 14.91 14.12 -1.96
CA HIS A 70 13.52 14.53 -1.80
C HIS A 70 12.62 13.83 -2.81
N VAL A 71 13.00 13.79 -4.08
CA VAL A 71 12.21 13.12 -5.13
C VAL A 71 12.14 11.61 -4.88
N ALA A 72 13.25 10.97 -4.50
CA ALA A 72 13.24 9.54 -4.18
C ALA A 72 12.30 9.19 -3.02
N ARG A 73 12.30 9.99 -1.95
CA ARG A 73 11.35 9.83 -0.84
C ARG A 73 9.91 10.08 -1.28
N ALA A 74 9.65 11.12 -2.07
CA ALA A 74 8.31 11.39 -2.60
C ALA A 74 7.80 10.25 -3.49
N LEU A 75 8.66 9.62 -4.29
CA LEU A 75 8.31 8.43 -5.08
C LEU A 75 7.88 7.26 -4.19
N ARG A 76 8.53 7.03 -3.04
CA ARG A 76 8.09 6.00 -2.07
C ARG A 76 6.72 6.28 -1.48
N VAL A 77 6.41 7.56 -1.22
CA VAL A 77 5.06 7.98 -0.83
C VAL A 77 4.07 7.61 -1.93
N PHE A 78 4.39 7.91 -3.19
CA PHE A 78 3.51 7.59 -4.32
C PHE A 78 3.29 6.08 -4.49
N GLU A 79 4.34 5.26 -4.38
CA GLU A 79 4.22 3.81 -4.38
C GLU A 79 3.26 3.31 -3.28
N SER A 80 3.44 3.83 -2.05
CA SER A 80 2.63 3.45 -0.90
C SER A 80 1.16 3.83 -1.10
N LEU A 81 0.91 5.03 -1.64
CA LEU A 81 -0.44 5.50 -1.97
C LEU A 81 -1.09 4.65 -3.07
N LEU A 82 -0.36 4.37 -4.17
CA LEU A 82 -0.86 3.56 -5.28
C LEU A 82 -1.17 2.13 -4.84
N ARG A 83 -0.31 1.51 -4.04
CA ARG A 83 -0.53 0.18 -3.47
C ARG A 83 -1.72 0.16 -2.51
N ARG A 84 -1.95 1.26 -1.79
CA ARG A 84 -3.13 1.37 -0.93
C ARG A 84 -4.41 1.47 -1.77
N LEU A 85 -4.42 2.33 -2.79
CA LEU A 85 -5.53 2.48 -3.73
C LEU A 85 -5.90 1.15 -4.39
N ASP A 86 -4.90 0.44 -4.90
CA ASP A 86 -5.06 -0.87 -5.52
C ASP A 86 -5.71 -1.88 -4.55
N ARG A 87 -5.23 -1.92 -3.30
CA ARG A 87 -5.79 -2.78 -2.26
C ARG A 87 -7.23 -2.44 -1.91
N GLU A 88 -7.57 -1.16 -1.79
CA GLU A 88 -8.94 -0.72 -1.51
C GLU A 88 -9.88 -1.03 -2.70
N GLY A 89 -9.40 -0.85 -3.94
CA GLY A 89 -10.14 -1.27 -5.13
C GLY A 89 -10.49 -2.77 -5.11
N ARG A 90 -9.54 -3.62 -4.72
CA ARG A 90 -9.78 -5.07 -4.57
C ARG A 90 -10.73 -5.43 -3.44
N LYS A 91 -10.65 -4.73 -2.30
CA LYS A 91 -11.57 -4.95 -1.18
C LYS A 91 -13.03 -4.63 -1.53
N ASN A 92 -13.24 -3.66 -2.40
CA ASN A 92 -14.56 -3.24 -2.86
C ASN A 92 -15.11 -4.12 -3.99
N GLY A 93 -14.48 -5.27 -4.29
CA GLY A 93 -14.93 -6.23 -5.29
C GLY A 93 -14.46 -5.95 -6.72
N GLY A 94 -13.54 -5.00 -6.92
CA GLY A 94 -12.89 -4.76 -8.21
C GLY A 94 -11.56 -5.52 -8.36
N ASP A 95 -10.88 -5.35 -9.50
CA ASP A 95 -9.56 -5.96 -9.75
C ASP A 95 -8.38 -5.12 -9.21
N GLY A 96 -8.67 -3.99 -8.58
CA GLY A 96 -7.69 -3.04 -8.06
C GLY A 96 -7.76 -1.69 -8.76
N LEU A 97 -6.60 -1.08 -9.04
CA LEU A 97 -6.53 0.13 -9.86
C LEU A 97 -6.96 -0.20 -11.31
N PRO A 98 -7.84 0.59 -11.94
CA PRO A 98 -8.25 0.34 -13.32
C PRO A 98 -7.05 0.35 -14.29
N ALA A 99 -7.04 -0.57 -15.26
CA ALA A 99 -5.92 -0.71 -16.20
C ALA A 99 -5.60 0.57 -16.98
N HIS A 100 -6.63 1.34 -17.38
CA HIS A 100 -6.45 2.62 -18.06
C HIS A 100 -5.75 3.65 -17.15
N THR A 101 -6.12 3.71 -15.86
CA THR A 101 -5.45 4.57 -14.88
C THR A 101 -3.98 4.20 -14.69
N VAL A 102 -3.66 2.90 -14.64
CA VAL A 102 -2.26 2.44 -14.54
C VAL A 102 -1.47 2.81 -15.79
N ALA A 103 -2.07 2.72 -16.98
CA ALA A 103 -1.44 3.13 -18.23
C ALA A 103 -1.15 4.64 -18.27
N GLU A 104 -2.11 5.48 -17.85
CA GLU A 104 -1.91 6.94 -17.74
C GLU A 104 -0.80 7.30 -16.76
N LEU A 105 -0.74 6.64 -15.60
CA LEU A 105 0.35 6.83 -14.64
C LEU A 105 1.70 6.44 -15.25
N ARG A 106 1.79 5.28 -15.91
CA ARG A 106 3.01 4.82 -16.58
C ARG A 106 3.50 5.84 -17.61
N GLU A 107 2.60 6.36 -18.43
CA GLU A 107 2.94 7.36 -19.44
C GLU A 107 3.40 8.68 -18.80
N ALA A 108 2.74 9.11 -17.73
CA ALA A 108 3.11 10.33 -17.02
C ALA A 108 4.51 10.21 -16.40
N PHE A 109 4.81 9.11 -15.72
CA PHE A 109 6.13 8.86 -15.11
C PHE A 109 7.24 8.61 -16.15
N ALA A 110 6.92 7.94 -17.27
CA ALA A 110 7.90 7.63 -18.32
C ALA A 110 8.50 8.90 -18.94
N ARG A 111 7.72 9.99 -19.05
CA ARG A 111 8.20 11.31 -19.52
C ARG A 111 9.31 11.89 -18.64
N ASP A 112 9.30 11.53 -17.37
CA ASP A 112 10.27 11.99 -16.36
C ASP A 112 11.41 10.99 -16.15
N GLY A 113 11.49 9.92 -16.96
CA GLY A 113 12.50 8.87 -16.81
C GLY A 113 12.23 7.92 -15.63
N CYS A 114 11.01 7.93 -15.10
CA CYS A 114 10.53 6.99 -14.08
C CYS A 114 9.70 5.89 -14.74
N ARG A 115 9.80 4.66 -14.25
CA ARG A 115 9.07 3.48 -14.75
C ARG A 115 8.22 2.91 -13.62
N LEU A 116 6.92 2.89 -13.83
CA LEU A 116 5.96 2.20 -12.96
C LEU A 116 5.79 0.74 -13.42
N ASP A 117 6.17 -0.22 -12.59
CA ASP A 117 6.04 -1.65 -12.91
C ASP A 117 4.61 -2.19 -12.65
N ASP A 118 4.42 -3.50 -12.79
CA ASP A 118 3.13 -4.17 -12.53
C ASP A 118 2.82 -4.32 -11.03
N GLU A 119 3.83 -4.18 -10.15
CA GLU A 119 3.68 -4.19 -8.70
C GLU A 119 3.48 -2.78 -8.11
N LEU A 120 3.24 -1.80 -8.98
CA LEU A 120 3.11 -0.38 -8.65
C LEU A 120 4.34 0.18 -7.92
N ARG A 121 5.54 -0.28 -8.30
CA ARG A 121 6.82 0.28 -7.85
C ARG A 121 7.36 1.25 -8.90
N LEU A 122 7.94 2.35 -8.44
CA LEU A 122 8.50 3.42 -9.26
C LEU A 122 10.02 3.29 -9.28
N HIS A 123 10.55 2.89 -10.43
CA HIS A 123 11.97 2.81 -10.68
C HIS A 123 12.42 4.04 -11.45
N THR A 124 13.47 4.72 -11.01
CA THR A 124 14.03 5.87 -11.73
C THR A 124 15.40 5.51 -12.30
N ALA A 125 15.59 5.75 -13.59
CA ALA A 125 16.86 5.47 -14.27
C ALA A 125 17.99 6.40 -13.82
N ARG A 126 17.65 7.57 -13.24
CA ARG A 126 18.61 8.54 -12.71
C ARG A 126 19.07 8.20 -11.30
N VAL A 127 18.18 7.64 -10.48
CA VAL A 127 18.49 7.22 -9.11
C VAL A 127 18.79 5.71 -9.08
N ALA A 128 19.77 5.28 -9.86
CA ALA A 128 20.20 3.87 -9.96
C ALA A 128 20.90 3.33 -8.69
N ARG A 129 20.69 3.95 -7.51
CA ARG A 129 21.27 3.53 -6.23
C ARG A 129 20.34 3.53 -5.03
N LEU A 130 19.03 3.74 -5.21
CA LEU A 130 18.06 3.65 -4.10
C LEU A 130 17.21 2.39 -4.19
N THR A 131 17.90 1.26 -4.33
CA THR A 131 17.39 -0.07 -3.96
C THR A 131 17.20 -0.10 -2.44
N ILE A 132 16.12 0.47 -1.92
CA ILE A 132 15.80 0.36 -0.49
C ILE A 132 14.49 -0.39 -0.32
N HIS A 133 14.68 -1.69 -0.10
CA HIS A 133 14.04 -2.49 0.93
C HIS A 133 12.62 -2.10 1.35
N VAL A 134 11.63 -2.59 0.60
CA VAL A 134 10.36 -3.02 1.21
C VAL A 134 10.21 -4.51 0.96
N ASP A 135 11.12 -5.28 1.57
CA ASP A 135 10.91 -6.71 1.82
C ASP A 135 11.59 -7.08 3.14
N ALA A 136 10.91 -6.78 4.24
CA ALA A 136 11.18 -7.39 5.52
C ALA A 136 9.88 -7.39 6.32
N ARG A 137 8.93 -8.25 5.91
CA ARG A 137 8.06 -9.02 6.80
C ARG A 137 6.96 -9.72 5.99
N ARG A 138 7.36 -10.76 5.27
CA ARG A 138 6.53 -11.96 5.20
C ARG A 138 7.37 -13.21 5.42
N HIS A 139 6.81 -14.04 6.31
CA HIS A 139 6.99 -15.47 6.48
C HIS A 139 7.96 -16.02 7.54
N ARG A 140 7.30 -16.80 8.41
CA ARG A 140 7.69 -18.12 8.93
C ARG A 140 8.92 -18.16 9.83
N VAL A 141 8.65 -18.21 11.12
CA VAL A 141 9.35 -19.20 11.96
C VAL A 141 8.66 -20.55 11.70
N SER A 142 9.20 -21.27 10.71
CA SER A 142 9.15 -22.72 10.70
C SER A 142 9.98 -23.23 11.89
N THR A 143 9.43 -24.17 12.63
CA THR A 143 10.07 -24.85 13.76
C THR A 143 11.34 -25.61 13.34
N PRO A 144 12.44 -25.53 14.10
CA PRO A 144 13.50 -26.52 14.01
C PRO A 144 13.20 -27.69 14.95
N SER A 145 13.03 -28.85 14.33
CA SER A 145 13.16 -30.18 14.92
C SER A 145 14.51 -30.32 15.62
N TRP A 146 14.49 -30.55 16.95
CA TRP A 146 15.67 -30.98 17.71
C TRP A 146 15.59 -32.49 17.95
N ARG A 147 16.62 -33.21 17.49
CA ARG A 147 16.84 -34.65 17.69
C ARG A 147 18.12 -34.85 18.50
N GLY A 148 17.97 -35.57 19.62
CA GLY A 148 19.02 -36.30 20.37
C GLY A 148 19.60 -35.51 21.56
N SER A 149 19.89 -36.07 22.73
CA SER A 149 19.70 -37.41 23.33
C SER A 149 20.19 -37.28 24.79
N ALA A 150 19.46 -37.80 25.78
CA ALA A 150 20.04 -38.29 27.04
C ALA A 150 19.00 -39.05 27.89
N GLY A 151 19.34 -40.26 28.31
CA GLY A 151 19.10 -40.74 29.68
C GLY A 151 17.79 -41.46 30.01
N SER A 152 17.80 -42.79 29.86
CA SER A 152 17.39 -43.85 30.82
C SER A 152 16.16 -43.68 31.74
N GLY A 153 15.26 -44.67 31.68
CA GLY A 153 14.41 -45.07 32.82
C GLY A 153 13.12 -45.79 32.39
N PRO A 154 12.93 -47.09 32.68
CA PRO A 154 11.79 -47.87 32.18
C PRO A 154 10.59 -47.81 33.13
N ASN A 155 9.38 -47.86 32.57
CA ASN A 155 8.22 -48.57 33.13
C ASN A 155 7.04 -48.53 32.14
N THR A 156 6.72 -49.69 31.56
CA THR A 156 5.41 -50.05 30.99
C THR A 156 4.45 -50.45 32.12
N PRO A 157 3.18 -50.83 31.88
CA PRO A 157 2.27 -50.58 30.74
C PRO A 157 0.91 -50.01 31.22
N THR A 158 0.02 -49.56 30.32
CA THR A 158 -1.45 -49.81 30.41
C THR A 158 -2.13 -49.49 29.07
N THR A 159 -3.12 -50.33 28.79
CA THR A 159 -3.85 -50.69 27.56
C THR A 159 -4.94 -49.67 27.16
N PRO A 160 -5.81 -49.92 26.14
CA PRO A 160 -6.16 -48.95 25.11
C PRO A 160 -7.61 -48.44 25.23
N SER A 161 -8.00 -47.40 24.47
CA SER A 161 -9.42 -47.16 24.17
C SER A 161 -9.65 -46.28 22.93
N VAL A 162 -10.05 -46.95 21.85
CA VAL A 162 -11.29 -46.72 21.05
C VAL A 162 -11.63 -45.28 20.58
N PRO A 163 -11.71 -45.02 19.25
CA PRO A 163 -12.54 -43.97 18.64
C PRO A 163 -13.96 -44.53 18.36
N PRO A 164 -14.94 -43.87 17.71
CA PRO A 164 -15.09 -42.48 17.25
C PRO A 164 -16.41 -41.85 17.78
N SER A 165 -16.77 -40.62 17.39
CA SER A 165 -18.17 -40.28 17.05
C SER A 165 -18.31 -38.91 16.41
N SER A 166 -18.86 -38.96 15.20
CA SER A 166 -19.56 -37.92 14.45
C SER A 166 -20.78 -37.36 15.20
N SER A 167 -21.37 -36.30 14.63
CA SER A 167 -22.68 -35.66 14.94
C SER A 167 -22.53 -34.32 15.67
N SER A 168 -23.18 -33.21 15.32
CA SER A 168 -24.26 -32.96 14.38
C SER A 168 -24.30 -31.47 14.02
N ARG A 169 -24.58 -31.20 12.75
CA ARG A 169 -25.18 -29.96 12.26
C ARG A 169 -26.53 -29.71 12.96
N PRO A 170 -26.87 -28.45 13.27
CA PRO A 170 -28.25 -27.98 13.18
C PRO A 170 -28.50 -27.14 11.91
N PRO A 171 -29.75 -27.14 11.39
CA PRO A 171 -30.16 -26.51 10.12
C PRO A 171 -30.42 -24.99 10.22
N PRO A 172 -30.62 -24.30 9.08
CA PRO A 172 -30.87 -22.86 9.03
C PRO A 172 -32.30 -22.50 9.47
N SER A 173 -32.42 -21.49 10.34
CA SER A 173 -33.70 -20.81 10.62
C SER A 173 -34.12 -19.97 9.41
N SER A 174 -35.20 -20.41 8.78
CA SER A 174 -36.02 -19.59 7.88
C SER A 174 -37.24 -19.06 8.64
N TYR A 175 -37.86 -18.02 8.08
CA TYR A 175 -39.22 -17.49 8.33
C TYR A 175 -39.43 -16.49 9.48
N SER A 176 -39.72 -15.22 9.12
CA SER A 176 -41.12 -14.76 9.06
C SER A 176 -41.26 -13.37 8.45
N SER A 177 -42.16 -13.32 7.46
CA SER A 177 -42.83 -12.14 6.91
C SER A 177 -43.69 -11.41 7.96
N ASN A 178 -43.84 -10.08 7.81
CA ASN A 178 -45.12 -9.36 7.59
C ASN A 178 -45.14 -7.94 8.16
N GLY A 179 -45.86 -7.06 7.45
CA GLY A 179 -46.33 -5.74 7.88
C GLY A 179 -45.65 -4.61 7.06
N SER A 180 -46.18 -4.14 5.93
CA SER A 180 -47.49 -3.52 5.71
C SER A 180 -47.82 -2.47 6.77
N PHE A 181 -47.60 -1.19 6.46
CA PHE A 181 -48.54 -0.11 6.73
C PHE A 181 -48.26 1.05 5.77
N ARG A 182 -49.36 1.73 5.43
CA ARG A 182 -49.59 2.67 4.33
C ARG A 182 -48.72 3.91 4.32
#